data_AF-A0A7Y2ZGV5-F1
#
_entry.id   AF-A0A7Y2ZGV5-F1
#
_cell.length_a   1.000
_cell.length_b   1.000
_cell.length_c   1.000
_cell.angle_alpha   90.00
_cell.angle_beta   90.00
_cell.angle_gamma   90.00
#
_symmetry.space_group_name_H-M   'P 1'
#
loop_
_entity.id
_entity.type
_entity.pdbx_description
1 polymer ?
#
loop_
_entity_poly.entity_id
_entity_poly.type
_entity_poly.pdbx_seq_one_letter_code
_entity_poly.pdbx_strand_id
1 'polypeptide(L)'
;MNALRTLLVCSVWTTVACGGGSGPSDPGTDPDDDPGGYSYPVGKVFFSHLPIGVDSVYLWESMGALYSPFQEDHGAFRHLQMVPGRTNNSIPVIAPADGQVILLWRHPGYDGTVEHAVGLKVSTTIDLLWGHVGRLAEPLASAAPPLGQSIDVEIPVQAGDTLGYVANTPLDLAVNDSAYQAAVLHPEFYGPNAASAPLEDYYREPLRSQLLSWTVREVPPRTGEYGFDVAGTLSGLWYLQGSDPTQFRLDHAIHFGYHHLQAHRSVFADGWAFAQNETGAPRIETTFWIRGNPRVEDVTPASGPVTLEMFSVEQSTVGTAPNVTLRDISGFDTEKETVAVLLVQMLDAETVRIERFDGPGISAGDVTGFTENARTYVRDPIG
;
A
#
# COMPACT_ATOMS: atom_id res chain seq x y z
N MET A 1 34.69 -3.72 -14.84
CA MET A 1 33.92 -4.72 -14.07
C MET A 1 33.09 -3.93 -13.07
N ASN A 2 31.94 -3.41 -13.50
CA ASN A 2 31.10 -2.51 -12.70
C ASN A 2 29.80 -3.26 -12.39
N ALA A 3 29.64 -3.65 -11.14
CA ALA A 3 28.39 -4.18 -10.62
C ALA A 3 27.39 -3.03 -10.49
N LEU A 4 26.33 -3.06 -11.30
CA LEU A 4 25.15 -2.22 -11.16
C LEU A 4 24.46 -2.62 -9.85
N ARG A 5 24.34 -1.67 -8.92
CA ARG A 5 23.53 -1.80 -7.70
C ARG A 5 22.07 -1.55 -8.10
N THR A 6 21.24 -2.58 -8.01
CA THR A 6 19.78 -2.51 -8.16
C THR A 6 19.20 -2.08 -6.82
N LEU A 7 18.76 -0.82 -6.71
CA LEU A 7 17.93 -0.36 -5.60
C LEU A 7 16.52 -0.94 -5.79
N LEU A 8 16.10 -1.75 -4.82
CA LEU A 8 14.73 -2.25 -4.70
C LEU A 8 13.90 -1.12 -4.08
N VAL A 9 13.27 -0.29 -4.92
CA VAL A 9 12.26 0.66 -4.44
C VAL A 9 10.97 -0.13 -4.28
N CYS A 10 10.73 -0.65 -3.08
CA CYS A 10 9.36 -0.91 -2.64
C CYS A 10 8.60 0.41 -2.69
N SER A 11 7.36 0.35 -3.16
CA SER A 11 6.40 1.43 -3.45
C SER A 11 5.97 2.23 -2.22
N VAL A 12 6.93 2.69 -1.42
CA VAL A 12 6.75 3.89 -0.62
C VAL A 12 6.82 5.04 -1.62
N TRP A 13 5.67 5.49 -2.12
CA TRP A 13 5.53 6.69 -2.95
C TRP A 13 5.74 7.95 -2.10
N THR A 14 6.86 8.01 -1.41
CA THR A 14 7.35 9.24 -0.80
C THR A 14 8.15 9.97 -1.84
N THR A 15 7.58 11.08 -2.30
CA THR A 15 8.31 12.18 -2.93
C THR A 15 9.06 11.83 -4.22
N VAL A 16 8.31 11.65 -5.31
CA VAL A 16 8.72 12.25 -6.60
C VAL A 16 7.97 13.56 -6.81
N ALA A 17 7.98 14.39 -5.77
CA ALA A 17 7.78 15.83 -5.84
C ALA A 17 9.07 16.46 -5.29
N CYS A 18 9.95 16.83 -6.21
CA CYS A 18 11.04 17.80 -6.04
C CYS A 18 12.03 17.64 -4.86
N GLY A 19 12.99 16.74 -5.03
CA GLY A 19 14.33 16.89 -4.43
C GLY A 19 15.22 17.80 -5.28
N GLY A 20 14.94 19.11 -5.30
CA GLY A 20 15.75 20.14 -5.96
C GLY A 20 15.53 21.47 -5.25
N GLY A 21 16.41 21.80 -4.30
CA GLY A 21 16.12 22.77 -3.26
C GLY A 21 15.81 24.19 -3.72
N SER A 22 14.86 24.82 -3.03
CA SER A 22 14.96 26.22 -2.58
C SER A 22 13.86 26.58 -1.57
N GLY A 23 14.23 26.71 -0.29
CA GLY A 23 13.56 27.57 0.70
C GLY A 23 12.18 27.13 1.23
N PRO A 24 11.76 27.67 2.38
CA PRO A 24 10.49 27.32 3.01
C PRO A 24 9.34 27.96 2.22
N SER A 25 8.51 27.14 1.58
CA SER A 25 7.22 27.58 1.07
C SER A 25 6.20 27.64 2.22
N ASP A 26 5.54 28.79 2.24
CA ASP A 26 4.54 29.29 3.16
C ASP A 26 3.31 28.35 3.28
N PRO A 27 2.80 28.03 4.48
CA PRO A 27 1.55 27.31 4.64
C PRO A 27 0.38 28.30 4.44
N GLY A 28 0.05 28.59 3.18
CA GLY A 28 -1.01 29.56 2.91
C GLY A 28 -1.20 29.87 1.44
N THR A 29 -1.69 28.90 0.66
CA THR A 29 -2.42 29.22 -0.57
C THR A 29 -3.68 28.37 -0.63
N ASP A 30 -4.81 29.07 -0.69
CA ASP A 30 -6.17 28.59 -0.95
C ASP A 30 -6.19 27.55 -2.09
N PRO A 31 -6.96 26.44 -1.97
CA PRO A 31 -7.03 25.40 -3.00
C PRO A 31 -7.80 25.80 -4.28
N ASP A 32 -8.24 27.05 -4.40
CA ASP A 32 -9.14 27.51 -5.48
C ASP A 32 -8.44 28.17 -6.68
N ASP A 33 -7.12 28.38 -6.65
CA ASP A 33 -6.38 28.90 -7.80
C ASP A 33 -5.56 27.79 -8.46
N ASP A 34 -6.23 26.91 -9.22
CA ASP A 34 -5.56 26.11 -10.25
C ASP A 34 -5.09 27.06 -11.38
N PRO A 35 -3.78 27.23 -11.59
CA PRO A 35 -3.26 28.12 -12.64
C PRO A 35 -3.73 27.75 -14.06
N GLY A 36 -4.21 26.52 -14.29
CA GLY A 36 -4.70 26.01 -15.58
C GLY A 36 -6.14 26.37 -15.94
N GLY A 37 -6.92 26.96 -15.02
CA GLY A 37 -8.30 27.39 -15.27
C GLY A 37 -9.31 26.26 -15.51
N TYR A 38 -8.98 25.01 -15.15
CA TYR A 38 -9.92 23.90 -15.21
C TYR A 38 -10.93 23.99 -14.05
N SER A 39 -12.23 24.00 -14.38
CA SER A 39 -13.28 24.12 -13.38
C SER A 39 -13.61 22.74 -12.78
N TYR A 40 -12.85 22.32 -11.76
CA TYR A 40 -13.12 21.07 -11.07
C TYR A 40 -14.49 21.06 -10.36
N PRO A 41 -15.21 19.92 -10.39
CA PRO A 41 -16.32 19.71 -9.48
C PRO A 41 -15.87 19.82 -8.01
N VAL A 42 -16.71 20.42 -7.17
CA VAL A 42 -16.41 20.56 -5.74
C VAL A 42 -16.74 19.26 -5.00
N GLY A 43 -15.76 18.74 -4.27
CA GLY A 43 -15.91 17.59 -3.37
C GLY A 43 -16.05 16.25 -4.10
N LYS A 44 -16.88 15.35 -3.55
CA LYS A 44 -16.97 13.96 -4.01
C LYS A 44 -17.62 13.84 -5.39
N VAL A 45 -16.93 13.18 -6.31
CA VAL A 45 -17.46 12.76 -7.62
C VAL A 45 -17.60 11.23 -7.68
N PHE A 46 -18.53 10.76 -8.49
CA PHE A 46 -18.71 9.32 -8.74
C PHE A 46 -18.16 8.95 -10.11
N PHE A 47 -17.46 7.82 -10.16
CA PHE A 47 -16.87 7.26 -11.37
C PHE A 47 -17.95 6.60 -12.23
N SER A 48 -17.90 6.89 -13.53
CA SER A 48 -18.87 6.44 -14.53
C SER A 48 -18.33 5.34 -15.44
N HIS A 49 -17.03 5.05 -15.36
CA HIS A 49 -16.35 3.99 -16.09
C HIS A 49 -15.40 3.24 -15.15
N LEU A 50 -15.24 1.94 -15.35
CA LEU A 50 -14.19 1.18 -14.67
C LEU A 50 -12.82 1.59 -15.24
N PRO A 51 -11.76 1.61 -14.42
CA PRO A 51 -10.50 2.27 -14.77
C PRO A 51 -9.60 1.40 -15.67
N ILE A 52 -10.13 0.26 -16.13
CA ILE A 52 -9.44 -0.75 -16.92
C ILE A 52 -10.46 -1.51 -17.78
N GLY A 53 -10.02 -2.04 -18.94
CA GLY A 53 -10.82 -2.91 -19.79
C GLY A 53 -11.36 -4.16 -19.07
N VAL A 54 -12.68 -4.21 -18.90
CA VAL A 54 -13.39 -5.10 -17.96
C VAL A 54 -13.24 -6.59 -18.23
N ASP A 55 -13.16 -7.01 -19.49
CA ASP A 55 -13.11 -8.44 -19.86
C ASP A 55 -11.73 -9.08 -19.61
N SER A 56 -10.79 -8.29 -19.10
CA SER A 56 -9.40 -8.71 -18.92
C SER A 56 -8.96 -8.76 -17.47
N VAL A 57 -9.78 -8.35 -16.51
CA VAL A 57 -9.47 -8.42 -15.08
C VAL A 57 -9.96 -9.75 -14.51
N TYR A 58 -9.14 -10.40 -13.70
CA TYR A 58 -9.53 -11.62 -12.98
C TYR A 58 -9.42 -11.49 -11.47
N LEU A 59 -8.75 -10.45 -10.96
CA LEU A 59 -8.63 -10.19 -9.53
C LEU A 59 -8.34 -8.70 -9.29
N TRP A 60 -9.01 -8.12 -8.30
CA TRP A 60 -8.57 -6.90 -7.63
C TRP A 60 -7.86 -7.30 -6.33
N GLU A 61 -6.60 -6.92 -6.22
CA GLU A 61 -5.82 -7.02 -4.99
C GLU A 61 -6.12 -5.80 -4.12
N SER A 62 -6.74 -6.05 -2.97
CA SER A 62 -7.20 -5.01 -2.06
C SER A 62 -6.04 -4.18 -1.50
N MET A 63 -6.26 -2.87 -1.36
CA MET A 63 -5.36 -1.93 -0.66
C MET A 63 -5.13 -2.33 0.82
N GLY A 64 -4.06 -1.80 1.42
CA GLY A 64 -3.72 -2.03 2.82
C GLY A 64 -2.79 -3.21 3.05
N ALA A 65 -2.12 -3.67 2.00
CA ALA A 65 -1.17 -4.77 2.11
C ALA A 65 0.03 -4.34 2.97
N LEU A 66 0.41 -5.20 3.92
CA LEU A 66 1.57 -5.03 4.79
C LEU A 66 2.76 -5.81 4.24
N TYR A 67 3.22 -5.50 3.01
CA TYR A 67 4.45 -6.08 2.47
C TYR A 67 5.71 -5.50 3.13
N SER A 68 5.54 -4.32 3.74
CA SER A 68 6.50 -3.60 4.55
C SER A 68 5.78 -3.02 5.79
N PRO A 69 6.50 -2.38 6.74
CA PRO A 69 5.86 -1.63 7.82
C PRO A 69 4.94 -0.50 7.33
N PHE A 70 5.19 0.05 6.15
CA PHE A 70 4.28 1.00 5.53
C PHE A 70 3.26 0.22 4.69
N GLN A 71 1.99 0.47 4.97
CA GLN A 71 0.88 -0.10 4.21
C GLN A 71 0.93 0.40 2.77
N GLU A 72 0.54 -0.46 1.83
CA GLU A 72 0.27 -0.03 0.46
C GLU A 72 -1.02 0.80 0.44
N ASP A 73 -0.90 2.00 -0.11
CA ASP A 73 -1.89 3.08 -0.23
C ASP A 73 -2.76 2.98 -1.49
N HIS A 74 -2.61 1.88 -2.21
CA HIS A 74 -3.29 1.55 -3.44
C HIS A 74 -3.63 0.06 -3.50
N GLY A 75 -4.55 -0.31 -4.39
CA GLY A 75 -4.75 -1.71 -4.78
C GLY A 75 -4.28 -1.94 -6.21
N ALA A 76 -4.41 -3.17 -6.69
CA ALA A 76 -3.92 -3.54 -8.01
C ALA A 76 -4.91 -4.41 -8.80
N PHE A 77 -5.11 -4.08 -10.07
CA PHE A 77 -5.83 -4.94 -11.01
C PHE A 77 -4.89 -6.01 -11.57
N ARG A 78 -5.16 -7.25 -11.22
CA ARG A 78 -4.52 -8.41 -11.85
C ARG A 78 -5.32 -8.80 -13.09
N HIS A 79 -4.63 -8.78 -14.23
CA HIS A 79 -5.27 -8.88 -15.53
C HIS A 79 -4.59 -9.88 -16.46
N LEU A 80 -5.32 -10.33 -17.48
CA LEU A 80 -4.92 -11.43 -18.35
C LEU A 80 -3.62 -11.16 -19.13
N GLN A 81 -3.23 -9.90 -19.34
CA GLN A 81 -1.95 -9.55 -19.97
C GLN A 81 -0.74 -10.01 -19.15
N MET A 82 -0.89 -10.27 -17.85
CA MET A 82 0.16 -10.86 -17.01
C MET A 82 0.37 -12.36 -17.26
N VAL A 83 -0.53 -13.03 -17.99
CA VAL A 83 -0.41 -14.46 -18.28
C VAL A 83 0.72 -14.67 -19.30
N PRO A 84 1.73 -15.53 -19.02
CA PRO A 84 2.85 -15.75 -19.92
C PRO A 84 2.43 -16.03 -21.36
N GLY A 85 3.08 -15.38 -22.32
CA GLY A 85 2.79 -15.51 -23.75
C GLY A 85 1.81 -14.47 -24.30
N ARG A 86 1.28 -13.56 -23.48
CA ARG A 86 0.53 -12.37 -23.93
C ARG A 86 1.44 -11.14 -23.78
N THR A 87 1.69 -10.40 -24.87
CA THR A 87 2.71 -9.31 -24.88
C THR A 87 2.28 -8.07 -25.67
N ASN A 88 1.00 -7.92 -26.01
CA ASN A 88 0.55 -6.85 -26.91
C ASN A 88 0.18 -5.54 -26.20
N ASN A 89 0.21 -5.46 -24.85
CA ASN A 89 -0.24 -4.31 -24.04
C ASN A 89 -1.52 -3.69 -24.64
N SER A 90 -2.57 -4.51 -24.79
CA SER A 90 -3.81 -4.10 -25.46
C SER A 90 -4.98 -3.83 -24.52
N ILE A 91 -4.84 -4.09 -23.22
CA ILE A 91 -5.89 -3.81 -22.24
C ILE A 91 -5.83 -2.31 -21.92
N PRO A 92 -6.90 -1.53 -22.20
CA PRO A 92 -6.89 -0.10 -21.99
C PRO A 92 -6.94 0.24 -20.49
N VAL A 93 -6.21 1.30 -20.13
CA VAL A 93 -6.37 2.06 -18.88
C VAL A 93 -7.30 3.22 -19.20
N ILE A 94 -8.37 3.38 -18.42
CA ILE A 94 -9.52 4.23 -18.77
C ILE A 94 -9.70 5.31 -17.71
N ALA A 95 -9.95 6.55 -18.14
CA ALA A 95 -10.35 7.63 -17.26
C ALA A 95 -11.75 7.34 -16.67
N PRO A 96 -11.91 7.20 -15.34
CA PRO A 96 -13.18 6.84 -14.73
C PRO A 96 -14.18 8.00 -14.63
N ALA A 97 -13.68 9.24 -14.73
CA ALA A 97 -14.44 10.49 -14.68
C ALA A 97 -13.77 11.56 -15.55
N ASP A 98 -14.50 12.63 -15.83
CA ASP A 98 -13.92 13.83 -16.44
C ASP A 98 -12.88 14.44 -15.50
N GLY A 99 -11.80 14.97 -16.07
CA GLY A 99 -10.75 15.58 -15.26
C GLY A 99 -9.60 16.12 -16.09
N GLN A 100 -8.47 16.29 -15.42
CA GLN A 100 -7.22 16.70 -16.03
C GLN A 100 -6.09 15.78 -15.57
N VAL A 101 -5.36 15.20 -16.52
CA VAL A 101 -4.11 14.51 -16.21
C VAL A 101 -3.14 15.58 -15.74
N ILE A 102 -2.64 15.41 -14.52
CA ILE A 102 -1.77 16.37 -13.81
C ILE A 102 -0.33 15.90 -13.69
N LEU A 103 -0.08 14.60 -13.83
CA LEU A 103 1.24 14.01 -13.67
C LEU A 103 1.46 12.93 -14.71
N LEU A 104 2.63 12.97 -15.35
CA LEU A 104 3.19 11.83 -16.08
C LEU A 104 4.56 11.50 -15.49
N TRP A 105 4.76 10.24 -15.13
CA TRP A 105 6.08 9.72 -14.78
C TRP A 105 6.46 8.62 -15.75
N ARG A 106 7.70 8.60 -16.24
CA ARG A 106 8.23 7.51 -17.05
C ARG A 106 9.39 6.86 -16.32
N HIS A 107 9.30 5.58 -16.00
CA HIS A 107 10.29 4.89 -15.18
C HIS A 107 10.60 3.48 -15.72
N PRO A 108 11.75 2.89 -15.36
CA PRO A 108 11.98 1.48 -15.62
C PRO A 108 11.00 0.63 -14.78
N GLY A 109 10.38 -0.36 -15.41
CA GLY A 109 9.64 -1.42 -14.74
C GLY A 109 10.58 -2.45 -14.13
N TYR A 110 10.03 -3.29 -13.26
CA TYR A 110 10.82 -4.29 -12.51
C TYR A 110 11.50 -5.33 -13.42
N ASP A 111 10.89 -5.67 -14.55
CA ASP A 111 11.41 -6.60 -15.56
C ASP A 111 12.33 -5.91 -16.60
N GLY A 112 12.66 -4.63 -16.38
CA GLY A 112 13.46 -3.82 -17.29
C GLY A 112 12.67 -3.23 -18.47
N THR A 113 11.35 -3.41 -18.51
CA THR A 113 10.48 -2.69 -19.46
C THR A 113 10.37 -1.22 -19.10
N VAL A 114 9.72 -0.43 -19.97
CA VAL A 114 9.38 0.96 -19.66
C VAL A 114 7.93 1.00 -19.23
N GLU A 115 7.69 1.60 -18.07
CA GLU A 115 6.36 1.81 -17.51
C GLU A 115 6.16 3.30 -17.22
N HIS A 116 4.91 3.66 -16.98
CA HIS A 116 4.50 5.01 -16.69
C HIS A 116 3.59 5.03 -15.48
N ALA A 117 3.65 6.12 -14.72
CA ALA A 117 2.59 6.50 -13.81
C ALA A 117 1.79 7.67 -14.40
N VAL A 118 0.49 7.67 -14.16
CA VAL A 118 -0.44 8.70 -14.65
C VAL A 118 -1.26 9.21 -13.48
N GLY A 119 -1.15 10.50 -13.17
CA GLY A 119 -1.97 11.18 -12.17
C GLY A 119 -3.13 11.93 -12.83
N LEU A 120 -4.35 11.78 -12.31
CA LEU A 120 -5.57 12.41 -12.81
C LEU A 120 -6.32 13.09 -11.68
N LYS A 121 -6.53 14.40 -11.79
CA LYS A 121 -7.41 15.15 -10.90
C LYS A 121 -8.82 15.19 -11.46
N VAL A 122 -9.80 14.83 -10.65
CA VAL A 122 -11.22 14.75 -11.08
C VAL A 122 -12.15 15.63 -10.26
N SER A 123 -11.69 16.14 -9.12
CA SER A 123 -12.43 17.10 -8.30
C SER A 123 -11.50 17.98 -7.47
N THR A 124 -12.06 18.91 -6.70
CA THR A 124 -11.27 19.72 -5.75
C THR A 124 -10.64 18.89 -4.63
N THR A 125 -11.08 17.65 -4.42
CA THR A 125 -10.57 16.78 -3.34
C THR A 125 -10.01 15.45 -3.83
N ILE A 126 -10.34 15.00 -5.05
CA ILE A 126 -10.03 13.65 -5.53
C ILE A 126 -8.99 13.67 -6.66
N ASP A 127 -7.91 12.94 -6.42
CA ASP A 127 -6.88 12.59 -7.38
C ASP A 127 -6.75 11.06 -7.49
N LEU A 128 -6.45 10.56 -8.68
CA LEU A 128 -6.15 9.16 -8.95
C LEU A 128 -4.71 9.03 -9.43
N LEU A 129 -4.05 7.93 -9.05
CA LEU A 129 -2.72 7.59 -9.55
C LEU A 129 -2.71 6.15 -10.06
N TRP A 130 -2.44 5.98 -11.35
CA TRP A 130 -2.11 4.66 -11.91
C TRP A 130 -0.61 4.44 -11.90
N GLY A 131 -0.18 3.28 -11.41
CA GLY A 131 1.16 2.73 -11.64
C GLY A 131 1.15 1.73 -12.81
N HIS A 132 2.34 1.31 -13.27
CA HIS A 132 2.48 0.20 -14.22
C HIS A 132 1.71 0.34 -15.56
N VAL A 133 1.57 1.58 -16.07
CA VAL A 133 1.03 1.82 -17.41
C VAL A 133 2.12 1.55 -18.46
N GLY A 134 2.03 0.46 -19.21
CA GLY A 134 3.07 0.03 -20.15
C GLY A 134 3.21 0.92 -21.39
N ARG A 135 2.11 1.53 -21.86
CA ARG A 135 2.13 2.47 -23.00
C ARG A 135 1.07 3.55 -22.83
N LEU A 136 1.44 4.81 -22.98
CA LEU A 136 0.49 5.93 -22.99
C LEU A 136 -0.27 6.01 -24.32
N ALA A 137 -1.53 6.45 -24.27
CA ALA A 137 -2.30 6.82 -25.45
C ALA A 137 -2.06 8.30 -25.79
N GLU A 138 -2.40 8.74 -27.00
CA GLU A 138 -2.42 10.17 -27.30
C GLU A 138 -3.60 10.84 -26.58
N PRO A 139 -3.45 12.09 -26.11
CA PRO A 139 -2.29 12.98 -26.28
C PRO A 139 -1.17 12.80 -25.23
N LEU A 140 -1.35 11.93 -24.22
CA LEU A 140 -0.38 11.75 -23.12
C LEU A 140 0.98 11.26 -23.64
N ALA A 141 0.98 10.40 -24.66
CA ALA A 141 2.20 9.88 -25.28
C ALA A 141 3.09 11.00 -25.84
N SER A 142 2.50 12.04 -26.45
CA SER A 142 3.22 13.21 -26.95
C SER A 142 3.84 14.07 -25.85
N ALA A 143 3.27 14.02 -24.63
CA ALA A 143 3.75 14.77 -23.47
C ALA A 143 4.69 13.95 -22.55
N ALA A 144 4.95 12.69 -22.89
CA ALA A 144 5.70 11.78 -22.03
C ALA A 144 7.12 12.28 -21.74
N PRO A 145 7.57 12.29 -20.47
CA PRO A 145 8.91 12.75 -20.12
C PRO A 145 9.99 11.75 -20.55
N PRO A 146 11.28 12.14 -20.47
CA PRO A 146 12.40 11.20 -20.56
C PRO A 146 12.32 10.10 -19.50
N LEU A 147 12.97 8.96 -19.75
CA LEU A 147 13.04 7.86 -18.77
C LEU A 147 13.72 8.33 -17.47
N GLY A 148 13.09 8.00 -16.35
CA GLY A 148 13.52 8.39 -15.00
C GLY A 148 13.02 9.77 -14.55
N GLN A 149 12.19 10.46 -15.33
CA GLN A 149 11.70 11.80 -15.03
C GLN A 149 10.18 11.85 -14.95
N SER A 150 9.66 12.68 -14.04
CA SER A 150 8.27 13.09 -13.99
C SER A 150 8.10 14.50 -14.55
N ILE A 151 6.90 14.82 -15.00
CA ILE A 151 6.50 16.14 -15.45
C ILE A 151 5.05 16.40 -15.03
N ASP A 152 4.79 17.61 -14.57
CA ASP A 152 3.43 18.11 -14.36
C ASP A 152 2.85 18.55 -15.70
N VAL A 153 1.61 18.14 -15.97
CA VAL A 153 0.92 18.43 -17.24
C VAL A 153 -0.50 18.92 -16.97
N GLU A 154 -1.14 19.50 -17.98
CA GLU A 154 -2.51 20.01 -17.86
C GLU A 154 -3.32 19.50 -19.07
N ILE A 155 -3.55 18.19 -19.11
CA ILE A 155 -4.20 17.55 -20.27
C ILE A 155 -5.64 17.16 -19.90
N PRO A 156 -6.67 17.84 -20.43
CA PRO A 156 -8.05 17.49 -20.14
C PRO A 156 -8.41 16.13 -20.75
N VAL A 157 -9.17 15.34 -20.00
CA VAL A 157 -9.70 14.05 -20.44
C VAL A 157 -11.18 13.94 -20.06
N GLN A 158 -11.92 13.16 -20.82
CA GLN A 158 -13.32 12.82 -20.55
C GLN A 158 -13.40 11.42 -19.94
N ALA A 159 -14.46 11.17 -19.15
CA ALA A 159 -14.77 9.84 -18.67
C ALA A 159 -14.90 8.86 -19.85
N GLY A 160 -14.21 7.73 -19.78
CA GLY A 160 -14.15 6.74 -20.85
C GLY A 160 -12.96 6.89 -21.80
N ASP A 161 -12.22 8.00 -21.74
CA ASP A 161 -11.00 8.17 -22.54
C ASP A 161 -9.95 7.11 -22.17
N THR A 162 -9.25 6.61 -23.18
CA THR A 162 -8.10 5.72 -22.96
C THR A 162 -6.89 6.56 -22.61
N LEU A 163 -6.36 6.39 -21.40
CA LEU A 163 -5.13 7.04 -20.92
C LEU A 163 -3.88 6.30 -21.41
N GLY A 164 -4.01 5.00 -21.60
CA GLY A 164 -2.92 4.14 -22.02
C GLY A 164 -3.33 2.67 -22.00
N TYR A 165 -2.33 1.81 -21.86
CA TYR A 165 -2.49 0.37 -21.83
C TYR A 165 -1.56 -0.23 -20.80
N VAL A 166 -2.06 -1.26 -20.12
CA VAL A 166 -1.34 -1.94 -19.03
C VAL A 166 0.00 -2.52 -19.48
N ALA A 167 0.95 -2.60 -18.55
CA ALA A 167 2.17 -3.38 -18.70
C ALA A 167 1.92 -4.89 -18.50
N ASN A 168 2.97 -5.70 -18.39
CA ASN A 168 2.87 -7.13 -18.08
C ASN A 168 2.86 -7.43 -16.57
N THR A 169 2.67 -6.38 -15.76
CA THR A 169 2.61 -6.34 -14.29
C THR A 169 1.17 -6.01 -13.85
N PRO A 170 0.79 -6.14 -12.57
CA PRO A 170 -0.48 -5.61 -12.09
C PRO A 170 -0.62 -4.11 -12.37
N LEU A 171 -1.82 -3.65 -12.69
CA LEU A 171 -2.09 -2.21 -12.82
C LEU A 171 -2.50 -1.64 -11.45
N ASP A 172 -1.62 -0.87 -10.84
CA ASP A 172 -1.89 -0.22 -9.56
C ASP A 172 -2.86 0.94 -9.74
N LEU A 173 -3.74 1.16 -8.75
CA LEU A 173 -4.61 2.32 -8.68
C LEU A 173 -4.77 2.80 -7.24
N ALA A 174 -4.29 4.02 -6.98
CA ALA A 174 -4.59 4.78 -5.78
C ALA A 174 -5.78 5.73 -6.05
N VAL A 175 -6.68 5.86 -5.07
CA VAL A 175 -7.67 6.93 -5.02
C VAL A 175 -7.37 7.75 -3.79
N ASN A 176 -6.95 8.99 -3.98
CA ASN A 176 -6.66 9.92 -2.90
C ASN A 176 -7.80 10.94 -2.85
N ASP A 177 -8.56 10.96 -1.76
CA ASP A 177 -9.60 11.96 -1.51
C ASP A 177 -9.24 12.72 -0.24
N SER A 178 -8.86 13.99 -0.35
CA SER A 178 -8.48 14.81 0.80
C SER A 178 -9.63 15.07 1.77
N ALA A 179 -10.87 14.77 1.38
CA ALA A 179 -12.03 14.77 2.28
C ALA A 179 -12.25 13.42 2.99
N TYR A 180 -11.54 12.36 2.60
CA TYR A 180 -11.56 11.06 3.26
C TYR A 180 -10.66 11.05 4.49
N GLN A 181 -11.08 10.35 5.54
CA GLN A 181 -10.32 10.21 6.77
C GLN A 181 -9.93 8.73 6.95
N ALA A 182 -8.68 8.40 6.61
CA ALA A 182 -8.12 7.08 6.91
C ALA A 182 -8.00 6.86 8.42
N ALA A 183 -7.98 5.60 8.85
CA ALA A 183 -7.84 5.22 10.26
C ALA A 183 -6.35 5.27 10.69
N VAL A 184 -5.77 6.48 10.67
CA VAL A 184 -4.39 6.76 11.06
C VAL A 184 -4.36 7.75 12.23
N LEU A 185 -3.47 7.56 13.20
CA LEU A 185 -3.39 8.45 14.38
C LEU A 185 -2.56 9.70 14.11
N HIS A 186 -1.49 9.55 13.33
CA HIS A 186 -0.54 10.61 12.99
C HIS A 186 -0.48 10.80 11.47
N PRO A 187 -1.52 11.38 10.84
CA PRO A 187 -1.59 11.53 9.38
C PRO A 187 -0.37 12.27 8.80
N GLU A 188 0.28 13.13 9.57
CA GLU A 188 1.53 13.82 9.20
C GLU A 188 2.68 12.86 8.86
N PHE A 189 2.69 11.64 9.38
CA PHE A 189 3.71 10.63 9.07
C PHE A 189 3.36 9.75 7.87
N TYR A 190 2.10 9.76 7.44
CA TYR A 190 1.64 9.07 6.23
C TYR A 190 1.68 9.97 4.99
N GLY A 191 1.82 11.29 5.18
CA GLY A 191 1.85 12.26 4.10
C GLY A 191 0.57 12.20 3.25
N PRO A 192 0.66 12.26 1.90
CA PRO A 192 -0.53 12.22 1.04
C PRO A 192 -1.33 10.92 1.16
N ASN A 193 -0.72 9.82 1.63
CA ASN A 193 -1.35 8.52 1.74
C ASN A 193 -2.42 8.47 2.86
N ALA A 194 -2.43 9.46 3.77
CA ALA A 194 -3.52 9.60 4.74
C ALA A 194 -4.89 9.86 4.07
N ALA A 195 -4.90 10.25 2.79
CA ALA A 195 -6.09 10.48 1.98
C ALA A 195 -6.53 9.25 1.15
N SER A 196 -5.85 8.10 1.28
CA SER A 196 -6.15 6.91 0.48
C SER A 196 -7.50 6.31 0.84
N ALA A 197 -8.39 6.27 -0.15
CA ALA A 197 -9.79 5.92 0.02
C ALA A 197 -10.15 4.61 -0.69
N PRO A 198 -11.09 3.80 -0.15
CA PRO A 198 -11.55 2.59 -0.81
C PRO A 198 -12.18 2.87 -2.18
N LEU A 199 -11.67 2.21 -3.22
CA LEU A 199 -12.15 2.39 -4.59
C LEU A 199 -13.66 2.14 -4.74
N GLU A 200 -14.23 1.21 -3.99
CA GLU A 200 -15.67 0.89 -4.05
C GLU A 200 -16.61 2.02 -3.63
N ASP A 201 -16.10 3.03 -2.91
CA ASP A 201 -16.88 4.17 -2.43
C ASP A 201 -17.15 5.22 -3.51
N TYR A 202 -16.49 5.11 -4.65
CA TYR A 202 -16.61 6.04 -5.78
C TYR A 202 -17.42 5.46 -6.94
N TYR A 203 -17.94 4.23 -6.81
CA TYR A 203 -18.80 3.61 -7.81
C TYR A 203 -20.25 3.50 -7.34
N ARG A 204 -21.18 3.76 -8.25
CA ARG A 204 -22.59 3.40 -8.11
C ARG A 204 -22.90 2.11 -8.86
N GLU A 205 -24.05 1.51 -8.57
CA GLU A 205 -24.54 0.38 -9.36
C GLU A 205 -24.83 0.79 -10.81
N PRO A 206 -24.59 -0.09 -11.81
CA PRO A 206 -24.15 -1.49 -11.67
C PRO A 206 -22.63 -1.68 -11.58
N LEU A 207 -21.84 -0.62 -11.75
CA LEU A 207 -20.37 -0.70 -11.82
C LEU A 207 -19.75 -1.12 -10.49
N ARG A 208 -20.36 -0.73 -9.35
CA ARG A 208 -19.90 -1.16 -8.03
C ARG A 208 -19.95 -2.68 -7.90
N SER A 209 -21.08 -3.32 -8.23
CA SER A 209 -21.17 -4.78 -8.23
C SER A 209 -20.16 -5.44 -9.19
N GLN A 210 -19.93 -4.82 -10.35
CA GLN A 210 -18.95 -5.32 -11.31
C GLN A 210 -17.51 -5.25 -10.76
N LEU A 211 -17.11 -4.13 -10.16
CA LEU A 211 -15.82 -3.99 -9.47
C LEU A 211 -15.67 -5.04 -8.37
N LEU A 212 -16.68 -5.17 -7.53
CA LEU A 212 -16.67 -6.10 -6.39
C LEU A 212 -16.63 -7.58 -6.81
N SER A 213 -17.04 -7.89 -8.04
CA SER A 213 -16.93 -9.25 -8.59
C SER A 213 -15.49 -9.72 -8.81
N TRP A 214 -14.53 -8.78 -8.89
CA TRP A 214 -13.10 -9.09 -8.99
C TRP A 214 -12.42 -9.22 -7.62
N THR A 215 -13.10 -8.85 -6.53
CA THR A 215 -12.50 -8.88 -5.19
C THR A 215 -12.69 -10.26 -4.56
N VAL A 216 -11.60 -10.83 -4.03
CA VAL A 216 -11.67 -12.06 -3.23
C VAL A 216 -11.86 -11.76 -1.74
N ARG A 217 -11.51 -10.55 -1.27
CA ARG A 217 -11.82 -10.08 0.08
C ARG A 217 -13.34 -10.06 0.32
N GLU A 218 -13.78 -10.58 1.46
CA GLU A 218 -15.19 -10.69 1.82
C GLU A 218 -15.66 -9.62 2.83
N VAL A 219 -14.73 -9.02 3.58
CA VAL A 219 -15.02 -8.02 4.62
C VAL A 219 -14.95 -6.61 4.02
N PRO A 220 -15.98 -5.76 4.21
CA PRO A 220 -15.92 -4.35 3.81
C PRO A 220 -14.80 -3.57 4.53
N PRO A 221 -14.22 -2.54 3.88
CA PRO A 221 -14.30 -2.29 2.44
C PRO A 221 -13.64 -3.43 1.66
N ARG A 222 -14.33 -3.99 0.65
CA ARG A 222 -13.84 -5.16 -0.09
C ARG A 222 -12.68 -4.79 -1.02
N THR A 223 -12.60 -3.53 -1.45
CA THR A 223 -11.43 -3.00 -2.18
C THR A 223 -10.22 -2.72 -1.30
N GLY A 224 -10.31 -2.92 0.02
CA GLY A 224 -9.22 -2.69 0.96
C GLY A 224 -9.35 -1.39 1.75
N GLU A 225 -8.55 -1.29 2.81
CA GLU A 225 -8.59 -0.22 3.81
C GLU A 225 -7.16 0.22 4.12
N TYR A 226 -6.99 1.51 4.37
CA TYR A 226 -5.71 2.12 4.74
C TYR A 226 -5.80 2.70 6.15
N GLY A 227 -4.74 2.51 6.93
CA GLY A 227 -4.72 2.79 8.35
C GLY A 227 -5.40 1.68 9.16
N PHE A 228 -4.68 1.14 10.15
CA PHE A 228 -5.24 0.28 11.20
C PHE A 228 -4.92 0.82 12.59
N ASP A 229 -4.67 2.13 12.69
CA ASP A 229 -4.21 2.70 13.94
C ASP A 229 -5.38 2.86 14.92
N VAL A 230 -5.25 2.22 16.07
CA VAL A 230 -6.26 2.31 17.14
C VAL A 230 -5.60 2.83 18.41
N ALA A 231 -5.97 4.04 18.81
CA ALA A 231 -5.42 4.74 19.97
C ALA A 231 -5.44 3.87 21.23
N GLY A 232 -4.31 3.83 21.95
CA GLY A 232 -4.19 3.08 23.20
C GLY A 232 -4.11 1.55 23.05
N THR A 233 -3.97 1.04 21.84
CA THR A 233 -3.77 -0.40 21.55
C THR A 233 -2.47 -0.65 20.80
N LEU A 234 -2.12 -1.91 20.54
CA LEU A 234 -0.94 -2.28 19.74
C LEU A 234 -1.15 -2.04 18.22
N SER A 235 -2.40 -1.94 17.75
CA SER A 235 -2.73 -1.86 16.32
C SER A 235 -2.25 -0.56 15.66
N GLY A 236 -1.56 -0.66 14.53
CA GLY A 236 -1.06 0.45 13.72
C GLY A 236 0.45 0.46 13.49
N LEU A 237 0.94 1.59 12.97
CA LEU A 237 2.34 1.88 12.71
C LEU A 237 3.08 2.37 13.96
N TRP A 238 4.32 1.90 14.12
CA TRP A 238 5.21 2.31 15.21
C TRP A 238 6.63 2.56 14.69
N TYR A 239 7.26 3.61 15.20
CA TYR A 239 8.61 4.03 14.85
C TYR A 239 9.60 3.71 15.96
N LEU A 240 10.82 3.32 15.62
CA LEU A 240 11.88 3.09 16.58
C LEU A 240 12.14 4.39 17.35
N GLN A 241 12.22 4.31 18.68
CA GLN A 241 12.42 5.50 19.50
C GLN A 241 13.69 6.26 19.09
N GLY A 242 13.54 7.58 18.85
CA GLY A 242 14.62 8.46 18.40
C GLY A 242 14.89 8.42 16.88
N SER A 243 14.05 7.74 16.10
CA SER A 243 14.09 7.79 14.64
C SER A 243 13.38 9.04 14.09
N ASP A 244 13.66 9.36 12.83
CA ASP A 244 13.00 10.45 12.09
C ASP A 244 11.97 9.81 11.13
N PRO A 245 10.66 9.99 11.37
CA PRO A 245 9.61 9.34 10.59
C PRO A 245 9.56 9.89 9.16
N THR A 246 10.06 11.10 8.93
CA THR A 246 10.09 11.74 7.61
C THR A 246 11.09 11.11 6.64
N GLN A 247 12.00 10.27 7.15
CA GLN A 247 12.97 9.54 6.32
C GLN A 247 12.41 8.24 5.76
N PHE A 248 11.21 7.81 6.17
CA PHE A 248 10.56 6.58 5.71
C PHE A 248 11.48 5.35 5.76
N ARG A 249 12.28 5.28 6.82
CA ARG A 249 13.22 4.18 7.02
C ARG A 249 12.47 2.92 7.42
N LEU A 250 12.39 1.98 6.48
CA LEU A 250 11.77 0.67 6.69
C LEU A 250 12.33 0.01 7.95
N ASP A 251 13.65 0.04 8.16
CA ASP A 251 14.32 -0.60 9.31
C ASP A 251 14.10 0.07 10.67
N HIS A 252 13.37 1.18 10.68
CA HIS A 252 13.00 1.93 11.88
C HIS A 252 11.49 1.91 12.11
N ALA A 253 10.74 1.08 11.39
CA ALA A 253 9.30 0.99 11.52
C ALA A 253 8.86 -0.47 11.69
N ILE A 254 7.75 -0.64 12.39
CA ILE A 254 7.01 -1.90 12.48
C ILE A 254 5.52 -1.62 12.39
N HIS A 255 4.74 -2.61 12.00
CA HIS A 255 3.29 -2.43 11.88
C HIS A 255 2.54 -3.66 12.40
N PHE A 256 1.51 -3.43 13.20
CA PHE A 256 0.53 -4.44 13.59
C PHE A 256 -0.81 -4.11 12.94
N GLY A 257 -1.36 -5.00 12.14
CA GLY A 257 -2.61 -4.71 11.43
C GLY A 257 -3.28 -5.98 10.95
N TYR A 258 -4.05 -5.88 9.87
CA TYR A 258 -4.75 -7.00 9.28
C TYR A 258 -4.26 -7.32 7.87
N HIS A 259 -4.38 -8.59 7.49
CA HIS A 259 -4.10 -8.99 6.12
C HIS A 259 -5.13 -8.40 5.16
N HIS A 260 -4.67 -7.72 4.11
CA HIS A 260 -5.51 -7.02 3.14
C HIS A 260 -6.58 -7.91 2.45
N LEU A 261 -6.31 -9.19 2.16
CA LEU A 261 -7.35 -10.13 1.68
C LEU A 261 -8.10 -10.87 2.81
N GLN A 262 -7.37 -11.48 3.74
CA GLN A 262 -7.89 -12.24 4.88
C GLN A 262 -8.06 -11.33 6.11
N ALA A 263 -9.02 -10.41 6.07
CA ALA A 263 -9.20 -9.32 7.04
C ALA A 263 -9.30 -9.73 8.52
N HIS A 264 -9.53 -11.01 8.81
CA HIS A 264 -9.61 -11.56 10.16
C HIS A 264 -8.25 -12.05 10.70
N ARG A 265 -7.19 -12.02 9.88
CA ARG A 265 -5.83 -12.43 10.27
C ARG A 265 -5.02 -11.21 10.64
N SER A 266 -4.61 -11.13 11.91
CA SER A 266 -3.63 -10.15 12.35
C SER A 266 -2.26 -10.44 11.73
N VAL A 267 -1.59 -9.38 11.34
CA VAL A 267 -0.30 -9.39 10.65
C VAL A 267 0.68 -8.50 11.39
N PHE A 268 1.92 -8.94 11.45
CA PHE A 268 3.05 -8.14 11.89
C PHE A 268 4.00 -7.90 10.71
N ALA A 269 4.33 -6.64 10.44
CA ALA A 269 5.39 -6.27 9.51
C ALA A 269 6.63 -5.79 10.29
N ASP A 270 7.75 -6.45 10.05
CA ASP A 270 9.04 -6.21 10.70
C ASP A 270 9.98 -5.49 9.74
N GLY A 271 10.13 -4.18 9.96
CA GLY A 271 11.04 -3.37 9.16
C GLY A 271 12.51 -3.72 9.35
N TRP A 272 12.89 -4.21 10.54
CA TRP A 272 14.27 -4.58 10.81
C TRP A 272 14.70 -5.81 9.99
N ALA A 273 13.79 -6.78 9.83
CA ALA A 273 14.00 -7.91 8.93
C ALA A 273 14.20 -7.45 7.48
N PHE A 274 13.52 -6.37 7.07
CA PHE A 274 13.62 -5.82 5.72
C PHE A 274 15.03 -5.31 5.40
N ALA A 275 15.66 -4.50 6.25
CA ALA A 275 17.02 -3.99 5.97
C ALA A 275 18.09 -5.07 5.91
N GLN A 276 17.90 -6.20 6.61
CA GLN A 276 18.85 -7.31 6.51
C GLN A 276 18.82 -7.98 5.13
N ASN A 277 17.68 -7.95 4.43
CA ASN A 277 17.54 -8.51 3.07
C ASN A 277 18.32 -7.72 2.01
N GLU A 278 18.56 -6.42 2.22
CA GLU A 278 19.32 -5.59 1.29
C GLU A 278 20.83 -5.89 1.28
N THR A 279 21.32 -6.63 2.28
CA THR A 279 22.75 -7.00 2.40
C THR A 279 23.13 -8.30 1.69
N GLY A 280 22.22 -8.89 0.91
CA GLY A 280 22.46 -10.16 0.21
C GLY A 280 22.25 -11.41 1.08
N ALA A 281 21.64 -11.25 2.26
CA ALA A 281 21.15 -12.35 3.08
C ALA A 281 19.92 -13.01 2.40
N PRO A 282 19.67 -14.32 2.62
CA PRO A 282 18.46 -14.97 2.11
C PRO A 282 17.22 -14.22 2.63
N ARG A 283 16.22 -14.01 1.76
CA ARG A 283 14.96 -13.30 2.05
C ARG A 283 14.38 -13.75 3.39
N ILE A 284 14.60 -12.96 4.43
CA ILE A 284 13.89 -13.06 5.70
C ILE A 284 12.50 -12.51 5.39
N GLU A 285 11.47 -13.31 5.68
CA GLU A 285 10.09 -12.85 5.62
C GLU A 285 9.95 -11.58 6.46
N THR A 286 9.40 -10.52 5.87
CA THR A 286 9.24 -9.22 6.54
C THR A 286 7.83 -9.03 7.08
N THR A 287 6.96 -9.98 6.79
CA THR A 287 5.55 -9.97 7.15
C THR A 287 5.20 -11.36 7.68
N PHE A 288 4.46 -11.39 8.80
CA PHE A 288 4.09 -12.61 9.49
C PHE A 288 2.60 -12.59 9.86
N TRP A 289 1.96 -13.75 9.84
CA TRP A 289 0.68 -13.92 10.50
C TRP A 289 0.89 -14.16 11.99
N ILE A 290 0.04 -13.52 12.80
CA ILE A 290 0.01 -13.71 14.24
C ILE A 290 -1.00 -14.82 14.53
N ARG A 291 -0.58 -15.81 15.31
CA ARG A 291 -1.41 -16.94 15.73
C ARG A 291 -2.41 -16.52 16.80
N GLY A 292 -3.68 -16.83 16.56
CA GLY A 292 -4.73 -16.79 17.59
C GLY A 292 -4.90 -15.42 18.29
N ASN A 293 -4.84 -15.45 19.63
CA ASN A 293 -5.06 -14.31 20.53
C ASN A 293 -3.77 -13.99 21.33
N PRO A 294 -3.63 -12.75 21.86
CA PRO A 294 -4.59 -11.65 21.76
C PRO A 294 -4.64 -11.04 20.35
N ARG A 295 -5.79 -10.45 19.99
CA ARG A 295 -5.83 -9.54 18.85
C ARG A 295 -5.01 -8.29 19.17
N VAL A 296 -4.47 -7.65 18.15
CA VAL A 296 -3.59 -6.49 18.35
C VAL A 296 -4.35 -5.29 18.95
N GLU A 297 -5.66 -5.19 18.75
CA GLU A 297 -6.51 -4.18 19.40
C GLU A 297 -6.83 -4.51 20.86
N ASP A 298 -6.68 -5.76 21.28
CA ASP A 298 -6.91 -6.19 22.67
C ASP A 298 -5.65 -6.02 23.55
N VAL A 299 -4.49 -5.76 22.94
CA VAL A 299 -3.25 -5.47 23.65
C VAL A 299 -3.23 -4.00 23.99
N THR A 300 -3.24 -3.69 25.29
CA THR A 300 -3.25 -2.33 25.86
C THR A 300 -2.17 -2.24 26.95
N PRO A 301 -1.89 -1.06 27.53
CA PRO A 301 -0.98 -0.95 28.68
C PRO A 301 -1.38 -1.84 29.88
N ALA A 302 -2.69 -2.07 30.05
CA ALA A 302 -3.19 -2.92 31.13
C ALA A 302 -2.94 -4.42 30.91
N SER A 303 -2.65 -4.83 29.68
CA SER A 303 -2.36 -6.23 29.33
C SER A 303 -1.03 -6.72 29.91
N GLY A 304 -0.10 -5.80 30.23
CA GLY A 304 1.26 -6.16 30.60
C GLY A 304 2.02 -6.81 29.44
N PRO A 305 3.11 -7.56 29.72
CA PRO A 305 3.81 -8.32 28.69
C PRO A 305 2.94 -9.44 28.10
N VAL A 306 2.87 -9.51 26.77
CA VAL A 306 2.17 -10.55 26.01
C VAL A 306 3.10 -11.17 24.97
N THR A 307 2.92 -12.45 24.68
CA THR A 307 3.65 -13.15 23.62
C THR A 307 2.76 -13.36 22.40
N LEU A 308 3.32 -13.12 21.21
CA LEU A 308 2.67 -13.31 19.92
C LEU A 308 3.47 -14.32 19.11
N GLU A 309 2.89 -15.49 18.85
CA GLU A 309 3.51 -16.51 18.00
C GLU A 309 3.28 -16.17 16.52
N MET A 310 4.35 -16.20 15.74
CA MET A 310 4.35 -15.77 14.35
C MET A 310 4.71 -16.90 13.40
N PHE A 311 4.08 -16.91 12.23
CA PHE A 311 4.40 -17.82 11.14
C PHE A 311 4.39 -17.10 9.80
N SER A 312 5.07 -17.69 8.82
CA SER A 312 5.17 -17.20 7.45
C SER A 312 3.80 -16.90 6.85
N VAL A 313 3.71 -15.77 6.13
CA VAL A 313 2.55 -15.48 5.28
C VAL A 313 2.56 -16.43 4.10
N GLU A 314 1.66 -17.41 4.12
CA GLU A 314 1.42 -18.25 2.96
C GLU A 314 0.58 -17.52 1.90
N GLN A 315 0.60 -18.02 0.67
CA GLN A 315 -0.31 -17.55 -0.37
C GLN A 315 -1.76 -17.60 0.13
N SER A 316 -2.34 -16.42 0.33
CA SER A 316 -3.70 -16.20 0.84
C SER A 316 -4.78 -16.51 -0.20
N THR A 317 -4.36 -16.75 -1.45
CA THR A 317 -5.19 -17.12 -2.58
C THR A 317 -4.78 -18.47 -3.15
N VAL A 318 -5.73 -19.21 -3.73
CA VAL A 318 -5.50 -20.46 -4.47
C VAL A 318 -6.04 -20.37 -5.90
N GLY A 319 -5.42 -21.15 -6.78
CA GLY A 319 -5.75 -21.22 -8.21
C GLY A 319 -4.76 -20.50 -9.10
N THR A 320 -5.05 -20.48 -10.40
CA THR A 320 -4.26 -19.76 -11.41
C THR A 320 -5.18 -18.89 -12.23
N ALA A 321 -4.68 -17.77 -12.74
CA ALA A 321 -5.44 -16.90 -13.63
C ALA A 321 -6.16 -17.71 -14.73
N PRO A 322 -7.45 -17.45 -15.01
CA PRO A 322 -8.30 -16.42 -14.40
C PRO A 322 -9.04 -16.85 -13.12
N ASN A 323 -8.87 -18.08 -12.65
CA ASN A 323 -9.64 -18.63 -11.54
C ASN A 323 -8.84 -18.53 -10.24
N VAL A 324 -8.98 -17.39 -9.54
CA VAL A 324 -8.36 -17.15 -8.24
C VAL A 324 -9.44 -17.06 -7.18
N THR A 325 -9.25 -17.73 -6.04
CA THR A 325 -10.16 -17.70 -4.89
C THR A 325 -9.36 -17.53 -3.60
N LEU A 326 -10.03 -17.14 -2.50
CA LEU A 326 -9.38 -17.18 -1.20
C LEU A 326 -9.04 -18.62 -0.82
N ARG A 327 -7.86 -18.80 -0.24
CA ARG A 327 -7.52 -20.05 0.42
C ARG A 327 -8.43 -20.24 1.64
N ASP A 328 -8.91 -21.47 1.84
CA ASP A 328 -9.45 -21.86 3.13
C ASP A 328 -8.30 -21.94 4.12
N ILE A 329 -8.37 -21.10 5.15
CA ILE A 329 -7.35 -20.96 6.19
C ILE A 329 -7.81 -21.47 7.54
N SER A 330 -8.92 -22.22 7.58
CA SER A 330 -9.35 -22.96 8.75
C SER A 330 -8.32 -24.08 9.03
N GLY A 331 -7.62 -23.98 10.16
CA GLY A 331 -6.58 -24.95 10.56
C GLY A 331 -5.13 -24.46 10.42
N PHE A 332 -4.89 -23.30 9.81
CA PHE A 332 -3.52 -22.75 9.62
C PHE A 332 -2.71 -22.64 10.91
N ASP A 333 -3.36 -22.19 11.99
CA ASP A 333 -2.74 -22.04 13.31
C ASP A 333 -2.24 -23.39 13.87
N THR A 334 -2.72 -24.52 13.35
CA THR A 334 -2.26 -25.86 13.74
C THR A 334 -1.34 -26.50 12.70
N GLU A 335 -1.43 -26.08 11.44
CA GLU A 335 -0.68 -26.66 10.32
C GLU A 335 0.74 -26.10 10.20
N LYS A 336 0.96 -24.85 10.63
CA LYS A 336 2.23 -24.16 10.44
C LYS A 336 3.09 -24.21 11.68
N GLU A 337 4.39 -24.32 11.45
CA GLU A 337 5.39 -24.16 12.49
C GLU A 337 5.56 -22.67 12.80
N THR A 338 5.67 -22.33 14.08
CA THR A 338 6.03 -20.99 14.53
C THR A 338 7.48 -20.72 14.13
N VAL A 339 7.73 -19.60 13.46
CA VAL A 339 9.07 -19.20 13.01
C VAL A 339 9.71 -18.19 13.96
N ALA A 340 8.89 -17.48 14.74
CA ALA A 340 9.33 -16.52 15.73
C ALA A 340 8.24 -16.26 16.79
N VAL A 341 8.65 -15.80 17.96
CA VAL A 341 7.76 -15.25 19.00
C VAL A 341 8.14 -13.79 19.24
N LEU A 342 7.16 -12.88 19.26
CA LEU A 342 7.35 -11.53 19.78
C LEU A 342 6.95 -11.49 21.26
N LEU A 343 7.81 -10.95 22.11
CA LEU A 343 7.40 -10.42 23.40
C LEU A 343 7.09 -8.95 23.23
N VAL A 344 5.86 -8.55 23.56
CA VAL A 344 5.36 -7.20 23.39
C VAL A 344 4.83 -6.69 24.72
N GLN A 345 5.14 -5.44 25.06
CA GLN A 345 4.56 -4.76 26.20
C GLN A 345 4.29 -3.31 25.84
N MET A 346 3.02 -2.92 25.83
CA MET A 346 2.68 -1.50 25.83
C MET A 346 3.05 -0.90 27.18
N LEU A 347 3.92 0.11 27.17
CA LEU A 347 4.33 0.83 28.39
C LEU A 347 3.31 1.93 28.72
N ASP A 348 2.75 2.55 27.68
CA ASP A 348 1.65 3.50 27.70
C ASP A 348 0.94 3.47 26.32
N ALA A 349 0.05 4.44 26.05
CA ALA A 349 -0.74 4.48 24.82
C ALA A 349 0.11 4.72 23.55
N GLU A 350 1.29 5.33 23.70
CA GLU A 350 2.13 5.84 22.61
C GLU A 350 3.52 5.18 22.58
N THR A 351 3.81 4.28 23.54
CA THR A 351 5.11 3.62 23.68
C THR A 351 4.96 2.11 23.86
N VAL A 352 5.71 1.34 23.07
CA VAL A 352 5.75 -0.12 23.13
C VAL A 352 7.18 -0.64 23.21
N ARG A 353 7.41 -1.65 24.05
CA ARG A 353 8.66 -2.41 24.11
C ARG A 353 8.47 -3.76 23.45
N ILE A 354 9.36 -4.12 22.53
CA ILE A 354 9.26 -5.33 21.71
C ILE A 354 10.61 -6.05 21.63
N GLU A 355 10.57 -7.38 21.69
CA GLU A 355 11.70 -8.24 21.38
C GLU A 355 11.23 -9.44 20.56
N ARG A 356 12.01 -9.78 19.54
CA ARG A 356 11.76 -10.91 18.65
C ARG A 356 12.70 -12.05 18.99
N PHE A 357 12.13 -13.24 19.15
CA PHE A 357 12.84 -14.49 19.41
C PHE A 357 12.64 -15.41 18.21
N ASP A 358 13.69 -15.61 17.42
CA ASP A 358 13.66 -16.44 16.22
C ASP A 358 14.02 -17.90 16.52
N GLY A 359 13.33 -18.83 15.87
CA GLY A 359 13.66 -20.25 15.92
C GLY A 359 12.52 -21.13 15.39
N PRO A 360 12.82 -22.18 14.61
CA PRO A 360 11.80 -23.11 14.17
C PRO A 360 11.18 -23.83 15.37
N GLY A 361 9.86 -23.74 15.48
CA GLY A 361 9.09 -24.41 16.52
C GLY A 361 9.19 -23.73 17.89
N ILE A 362 9.76 -22.53 17.97
CA ILE A 362 9.76 -21.74 19.20
C ILE A 362 8.31 -21.44 19.62
N SER A 363 8.07 -21.49 20.93
CA SER A 363 6.75 -21.26 21.50
C SER A 363 6.75 -20.07 22.46
N ALA A 364 5.56 -19.55 22.75
CA ALA A 364 5.35 -18.54 23.78
C ALA A 364 5.94 -18.94 25.15
N GLY A 365 5.99 -20.24 25.47
CA GLY A 365 6.53 -20.75 26.74
C GLY A 365 8.05 -20.71 26.84
N ASP A 366 8.76 -20.58 25.71
CA ASP A 366 10.22 -20.48 25.68
C ASP A 366 10.71 -19.06 26.01
N VAL A 367 9.81 -18.07 25.98
CA VAL A 367 10.11 -16.67 26.22
C VAL A 367 9.83 -16.32 27.69
N THR A 368 10.90 -16.13 28.47
CA THR A 368 10.80 -15.89 29.92
C THR A 368 10.78 -14.41 30.31
N GLY A 369 11.07 -13.51 29.38
CA GLY A 369 11.06 -12.06 29.58
C GLY A 369 11.95 -11.33 28.59
N PHE A 370 11.93 -10.00 28.67
CA PHE A 370 12.79 -9.15 27.85
C PHE A 370 14.27 -9.31 28.24
N THR A 371 15.13 -9.26 27.24
CA THR A 371 16.59 -9.18 27.39
C THR A 371 17.08 -7.76 27.08
N GLU A 372 18.41 -7.61 26.94
CA GLU A 372 19.04 -6.38 26.47
C GLU A 372 18.81 -6.09 24.98
N ASN A 373 18.31 -7.05 24.20
CA ASN A 373 18.02 -6.88 22.78
C ASN A 373 16.65 -6.23 22.51
N ALA A 374 15.82 -6.07 23.55
CA ALA A 374 14.52 -5.44 23.43
C ALA A 374 14.65 -3.98 22.94
N ARG A 375 13.76 -3.60 22.02
CA ARG A 375 13.69 -2.26 21.44
C ARG A 375 12.42 -1.55 21.87
N THR A 376 12.50 -0.23 21.95
CA THR A 376 11.34 0.61 22.22
C THR A 376 10.91 1.29 20.93
N TYR A 377 9.63 1.21 20.63
CA TYR A 377 8.98 1.91 19.54
C TYR A 377 7.92 2.87 20.10
N VAL A 378 7.65 3.92 19.35
CA VAL A 378 6.73 5.01 19.69
C VAL A 378 5.89 5.36 18.47
N ARG A 379 4.66 5.85 18.65
CA ARG A 379 3.85 6.33 17.52
C ARG A 379 4.31 7.70 17.03
N ASP A 380 4.69 8.56 17.97
CA ASP A 380 5.29 9.87 17.71
C ASP A 380 6.75 9.89 18.16
N PRO A 381 7.71 9.68 17.23
CA PRO A 381 9.12 9.72 17.55
C PRO A 381 9.72 11.13 17.66
N ILE A 382 8.97 12.19 17.32
CA ILE A 382 9.46 13.58 17.32
C ILE A 382 8.86 14.45 18.45
N GLY A 383 7.75 14.01 19.07
CA GLY A 383 7.30 14.43 20.39
C GLY A 383 6.25 15.53 20.44
#